data_AF-A0A643EYC1-F1
#
_entry.id   AF-A0A643EYC1-F1
#
_cell.length_a   1.000
_cell.length_b   1.000
_cell.length_c   1.000
_cell.angle_alpha   90.00
_cell.angle_beta   90.00
_cell.angle_gamma   90.00
#
_symmetry.space_group_name_H-M   'P 1'
#
loop_
_entity.id
_entity.type
_entity.pdbx_description
1 polymer ?
#
loop_
_entity_poly.entity_id
_entity_poly.type
_entity_poly.pdbx_seq_one_letter_code
_entity_poly.pdbx_strand_id
1 'polypeptide(L)'
;MKRFIPIIVSICAVASVTACTTSDKSKESSSAHIAAVPQQTAAPKLIDSYSAHISEKDKVDNKGVKLTNAKAILLQDRKNYYDFNLRDKGDTPSKVFASKENRWGEGKPISEMKWEPVSSGRPEKGYQWKMRQGVEYEIIKGNPDLKIQVYNDGNIHVDPMQPY
;
A
#
# COMPACT_ATOMS: atom_id res chain seq x y z
N MET A 1 5.70 44.88 48.17
CA MET A 1 6.60 43.76 48.56
C MET A 1 6.43 42.71 47.45
N LYS A 2 7.27 42.59 46.39
CA LYS A 2 8.63 42.00 46.30
C LYS A 2 8.62 40.60 46.99
N ARG A 3 8.89 39.45 46.34
CA ARG A 3 9.84 39.17 45.24
C ARG A 3 9.57 37.86 44.48
N PHE A 4 9.93 37.91 43.19
CA PHE A 4 10.23 36.80 42.28
C PHE A 4 11.39 35.93 42.79
N ILE A 5 11.37 34.64 42.46
CA ILE A 5 12.47 33.69 42.65
C ILE A 5 12.87 33.12 41.28
N PRO A 6 14.07 33.42 40.74
CA PRO A 6 14.65 32.68 39.62
C PRO A 6 15.65 31.62 40.11
N ILE A 7 15.59 30.43 39.52
CA ILE A 7 16.56 29.34 39.74
C ILE A 7 17.75 29.55 38.79
N ILE A 8 18.93 29.65 39.37
CA ILE A 8 20.24 29.71 38.70
C ILE A 8 20.91 28.34 38.86
N VAL A 9 21.36 27.74 37.75
CA VAL A 9 22.40 26.68 37.75
C VAL A 9 23.25 26.95 36.50
N SER A 10 24.36 27.67 36.66
CA SER A 10 25.72 27.20 36.95
C SER A 10 26.43 26.61 35.73
N ILE A 11 27.29 27.45 35.14
CA ILE A 11 28.21 27.15 34.05
C ILE A 11 29.49 26.58 34.66
N CYS A 12 29.91 25.39 34.23
CA CYS A 12 31.29 24.92 34.38
C CYS A 12 31.89 24.76 32.99
N ALA A 13 32.89 25.59 32.69
CA ALA A 13 33.78 25.44 31.54
C ALA A 13 35.03 24.65 31.98
N VAL A 14 35.52 23.76 31.11
CA VAL A 14 36.96 23.40 31.06
C VAL A 14 37.34 23.06 29.62
N ALA A 15 38.43 23.71 29.16
CA ALA A 15 39.10 23.57 27.87
C ALA A 15 39.86 22.23 27.76
N SER A 16 40.22 21.70 26.59
CA SER A 16 41.48 22.10 25.92
C SER A 16 41.72 21.35 24.59
N VAL A 17 42.21 22.13 23.61
CA VAL A 17 43.09 21.87 22.43
C VAL A 17 43.20 20.50 21.75
N THR A 18 43.17 20.52 20.40
CA THR A 18 44.35 20.26 19.55
C THR A 18 44.09 20.75 18.12
N ALA A 19 44.89 21.72 17.66
CA ALA A 19 45.04 22.04 16.24
C ALA A 19 46.17 21.20 15.67
N CYS A 20 45.97 20.58 14.50
CA CYS A 20 47.04 20.07 13.64
C CYS A 20 46.64 20.33 12.18
N THR A 21 47.55 20.99 11.49
CA THR A 21 47.50 21.45 10.10
C THR A 21 47.71 20.29 9.13
N THR A 22 47.15 20.37 7.93
CA THR A 22 47.84 20.00 6.69
C THR A 22 47.25 20.75 5.50
N SER A 23 48.17 21.25 4.67
CA SER A 23 47.93 22.01 3.44
C SER A 23 47.67 21.09 2.24
N ASP A 24 47.06 21.69 1.22
CA ASP A 24 47.13 21.40 -0.21
C ASP A 24 46.65 20.04 -0.75
N LYS A 25 45.57 20.11 -1.56
CA LYS A 25 45.68 19.80 -3.00
C LYS A 25 44.44 20.22 -3.78
N SER A 26 44.62 21.13 -4.74
CA SER A 26 43.79 21.22 -5.92
C SER A 26 43.83 19.89 -6.68
N LYS A 27 42.67 19.35 -7.07
CA LYS A 27 42.50 18.53 -8.28
C LYS A 27 41.03 18.33 -8.67
N GLU A 28 40.72 18.91 -9.82
CA GLU A 28 39.99 18.24 -10.91
C GLU A 28 38.56 17.78 -10.64
N SER A 29 37.62 18.68 -10.95
CA SER A 29 36.31 18.32 -11.43
C SER A 29 36.45 17.44 -12.68
N SER A 30 36.34 16.12 -12.49
CA SER A 30 35.97 15.21 -13.57
C SER A 30 34.51 14.84 -13.36
N SER A 31 33.63 15.61 -14.01
CA SER A 31 32.23 15.26 -14.20
C SER A 31 32.17 14.03 -15.11
N ALA A 32 32.42 12.85 -14.55
CA ALA A 32 32.00 11.61 -15.16
C ALA A 32 30.47 11.55 -15.00
N HIS A 33 29.77 12.05 -16.02
CA HIS A 33 28.37 11.69 -16.23
C HIS A 33 28.33 10.18 -16.42
N ILE A 34 28.16 9.43 -15.32
CA ILE A 34 27.67 8.07 -15.40
C ILE A 34 26.26 8.23 -15.98
N ALA A 35 26.15 8.03 -17.30
CA ALA A 35 24.87 7.87 -17.94
C ALA A 35 24.20 6.71 -17.22
N ALA A 36 23.22 7.03 -16.37
CA ALA A 36 22.36 6.03 -15.77
C ALA A 36 21.68 5.32 -16.95
N VAL A 37 22.15 4.11 -17.27
CA VAL A 37 21.43 3.22 -18.18
C VAL A 37 20.06 3.05 -17.53
N PRO A 38 18.95 3.45 -18.16
CA PRO A 38 17.64 3.24 -17.59
C PRO A 38 17.50 1.73 -17.41
N GLN A 39 17.50 1.29 -16.16
CA GLN A 39 17.26 -0.10 -15.84
C GLN A 39 15.82 -0.37 -16.25
N GLN A 40 15.64 -0.97 -17.43
CA GLN A 40 14.32 -1.31 -17.94
C GLN A 40 13.74 -2.37 -17.01
N THR A 41 12.95 -1.91 -16.04
CA THR A 41 12.22 -2.79 -15.12
C THR A 41 11.32 -3.68 -15.97
N ALA A 42 11.45 -4.99 -15.82
CA ALA A 42 10.56 -5.93 -16.49
C ALA A 42 9.09 -5.57 -16.23
N ALA A 43 8.24 -5.77 -17.22
CA ALA A 43 6.81 -5.49 -17.09
C ALA A 43 6.21 -6.31 -15.93
N PRO A 44 5.26 -5.73 -15.16
CA PRO A 44 4.58 -6.45 -14.09
C PRO A 44 3.94 -7.74 -14.59
N LYS A 45 4.11 -8.83 -13.84
CA LYS A 45 3.55 -10.14 -14.16
C LYS A 45 2.25 -10.35 -13.41
N LEU A 46 1.19 -10.74 -14.12
CA LEU A 46 -0.06 -11.18 -13.52
C LEU A 46 0.17 -12.47 -12.72
N ILE A 47 -0.24 -12.48 -11.45
CA ILE A 47 -0.07 -13.63 -10.54
C ILE A 47 -1.40 -14.23 -10.08
N ASP A 48 -2.47 -13.44 -10.10
CA ASP A 48 -3.80 -13.88 -9.73
C ASP A 48 -4.84 -13.07 -10.50
N SER A 49 -5.97 -13.70 -10.79
CA SER A 49 -7.10 -13.01 -11.36
C SER A 49 -8.38 -13.72 -10.99
N TYR A 50 -9.39 -12.94 -10.59
CA TYR A 50 -10.68 -13.46 -10.20
C TYR A 50 -11.80 -12.53 -10.67
N SER A 51 -12.99 -13.10 -10.78
CA SER A 51 -14.25 -12.41 -11.01
C SER A 51 -14.98 -12.24 -9.68
N ALA A 52 -15.61 -11.09 -9.50
CA ALA A 52 -16.45 -10.79 -8.34
C ALA A 52 -17.72 -10.07 -8.76
N HIS A 53 -18.86 -10.52 -8.25
CA HIS A 53 -20.10 -9.76 -8.28
C HIS A 53 -20.25 -9.01 -6.96
N ILE A 54 -20.29 -7.68 -6.99
CA ILE A 54 -20.47 -6.89 -5.77
C ILE A 54 -21.95 -6.74 -5.47
N SER A 55 -22.43 -7.39 -4.41
CA SER A 55 -23.82 -7.30 -3.98
C SER A 55 -24.00 -6.39 -2.75
N GLU A 56 -25.26 -6.14 -2.35
CA GLU A 56 -25.55 -5.32 -1.17
C GLU A 56 -24.97 -5.88 0.13
N LYS A 57 -24.76 -7.19 0.22
CA LYS A 57 -24.20 -7.84 1.41
C LYS A 57 -22.71 -7.54 1.61
N ASP A 58 -22.02 -7.11 0.55
CA ASP A 58 -20.61 -6.75 0.59
C ASP A 58 -20.42 -5.27 0.98
N LYS A 59 -21.50 -4.49 0.95
CA LYS A 59 -21.51 -3.07 1.30
C LYS A 59 -21.75 -2.81 2.77
N VAL A 60 -21.75 -3.86 3.60
CA VAL A 60 -21.90 -3.78 5.05
C VAL A 60 -20.81 -4.60 5.73
N ASP A 61 -20.23 -4.06 6.80
CA ASP A 61 -19.30 -4.84 7.63
C ASP A 61 -20.04 -5.90 8.46
N ASN A 62 -19.29 -6.69 9.23
CA ASN A 62 -19.85 -7.72 10.10
C ASN A 62 -20.71 -7.18 11.27
N LYS A 63 -20.76 -5.86 11.47
CA LYS A 63 -21.62 -5.18 12.45
C LYS A 63 -22.84 -4.53 11.78
N GLY A 64 -23.00 -4.68 10.46
CA GLY A 64 -24.06 -4.06 9.68
C GLY A 64 -23.82 -2.59 9.33
N VAL A 65 -22.62 -2.06 9.57
CA VAL A 65 -22.28 -0.67 9.22
C VAL A 65 -22.01 -0.58 7.74
N LYS A 66 -22.65 0.37 7.06
CA LYS A 66 -22.48 0.59 5.62
C LYS A 66 -21.06 1.05 5.31
N LEU A 67 -20.40 0.31 4.43
CA LEU A 67 -19.10 0.65 3.88
C LEU A 67 -19.26 1.69 2.77
N THR A 68 -18.44 2.73 2.80
CA THR A 68 -18.47 3.85 1.85
C THR A 68 -17.23 3.91 0.96
N ASN A 69 -16.34 2.94 1.09
CA ASN A 69 -15.07 2.87 0.39
C ASN A 69 -15.01 1.59 -0.46
N ALA A 70 -14.73 1.73 -1.74
CA ALA A 70 -14.72 0.61 -2.69
C ALA A 70 -13.71 -0.49 -2.33
N LYS A 71 -12.53 -0.14 -1.81
CA LYS A 71 -11.55 -1.13 -1.32
C LYS A 71 -12.11 -1.91 -0.13
N ALA A 72 -12.75 -1.24 0.83
CA ALA A 72 -13.35 -1.92 1.98
C ALA A 72 -14.45 -2.90 1.54
N ILE A 73 -15.28 -2.50 0.58
CA ILE A 73 -16.33 -3.35 -0.02
C ILE A 73 -15.71 -4.58 -0.69
N LEU A 74 -14.66 -4.41 -1.51
CA LEU A 74 -13.96 -5.53 -2.16
C LEU A 74 -13.31 -6.50 -1.16
N LEU A 75 -12.78 -5.99 -0.05
CA LEU A 75 -12.26 -6.83 1.02
C LEU A 75 -13.37 -7.55 1.77
N GLN A 76 -14.52 -6.88 1.99
CA GLN A 76 -15.70 -7.49 2.60
C GLN A 76 -16.29 -8.60 1.75
N ASP A 77 -16.38 -8.40 0.45
CA ASP A 77 -16.71 -9.44 -0.53
C ASP A 77 -15.76 -10.65 -0.42
N ARG A 78 -14.43 -10.44 -0.34
CA ARG A 78 -13.50 -11.55 -0.11
C ARG A 78 -13.69 -12.24 1.26
N LYS A 79 -14.03 -11.48 2.33
CA LYS A 79 -14.39 -12.06 3.64
C LYS A 79 -15.66 -12.91 3.53
N ASN A 80 -16.68 -12.41 2.83
CA ASN A 80 -17.92 -13.13 2.55
C ASN A 80 -17.66 -14.43 1.79
N TYR A 81 -16.79 -14.40 0.78
CA TYR A 81 -16.45 -15.57 -0.02
C TYR A 81 -15.75 -16.68 0.78
N TYR A 82 -14.76 -16.33 1.59
CA TYR A 82 -13.86 -17.28 2.23
C TYR A 82 -14.16 -17.58 3.70
N ASP A 83 -14.58 -16.58 4.48
CA ASP A 83 -14.77 -16.72 5.93
C ASP A 83 -16.22 -17.06 6.30
N PHE A 84 -17.19 -16.57 5.52
CA PHE A 84 -18.61 -16.72 5.84
C PHE A 84 -19.39 -17.64 4.90
N ASN A 85 -18.76 -18.10 3.80
CA ASN A 85 -19.40 -18.90 2.76
C ASN A 85 -20.66 -18.23 2.16
N LEU A 86 -20.64 -16.89 2.09
CA LEU A 86 -21.68 -16.03 1.53
C LEU A 86 -21.27 -15.54 0.14
N ARG A 87 -20.96 -16.47 -0.76
CA ARG A 87 -20.45 -16.15 -2.11
C ARG A 87 -21.55 -15.59 -3.00
N ASP A 88 -21.22 -14.66 -3.89
CA ASP A 88 -22.13 -14.27 -4.96
C ASP A 88 -22.04 -15.20 -6.16
N LYS A 89 -23.13 -15.23 -6.93
CA LYS A 89 -23.18 -16.04 -8.15
C LYS A 89 -22.23 -15.45 -9.18
N GLY A 90 -21.28 -16.25 -9.65
CA GLY A 90 -20.28 -15.82 -10.63
C GLY A 90 -18.92 -15.48 -10.01
N ASP A 91 -18.83 -15.42 -8.69
CA ASP A 91 -17.56 -15.26 -8.00
C ASP A 91 -16.63 -16.45 -8.28
N THR A 92 -15.35 -16.13 -8.48
CA THR A 92 -14.31 -17.15 -8.64
C THR A 92 -13.28 -17.03 -7.52
N PRO A 93 -12.60 -18.13 -7.13
CA PRO A 93 -11.58 -18.09 -6.10
C PRO A 93 -10.37 -17.23 -6.51
N SER A 94 -9.82 -16.51 -5.53
CA SER A 94 -8.54 -15.79 -5.63
C SER A 94 -7.47 -16.49 -4.79
N LYS A 95 -6.32 -16.80 -5.38
CA LYS A 95 -5.18 -17.38 -4.65
C LYS A 95 -4.59 -16.39 -3.63
N VAL A 96 -4.52 -15.11 -4.00
CA VAL A 96 -4.00 -14.05 -3.13
C VAL A 96 -4.92 -13.86 -1.94
N PHE A 97 -6.23 -13.67 -2.18
CA PHE A 97 -7.19 -13.41 -1.11
C PHE A 97 -7.68 -14.68 -0.42
N ALA A 98 -7.16 -15.87 -0.72
CA ALA A 98 -7.41 -17.09 0.05
C ALA A 98 -6.74 -17.06 1.44
N SER A 99 -5.63 -16.34 1.58
CA SER A 99 -5.02 -16.06 2.89
C SER A 99 -5.88 -15.05 3.66
N LYS A 100 -6.19 -15.39 4.91
CA LYS A 100 -7.02 -14.55 5.79
C LYS A 100 -6.36 -13.20 6.07
N GLU A 101 -5.04 -13.18 6.21
CA GLU A 101 -4.25 -11.96 6.42
C GLU A 101 -4.46 -10.95 5.28
N ASN A 102 -4.69 -11.44 4.06
CA ASN A 102 -4.95 -10.59 2.90
C ASN A 102 -6.40 -10.07 2.82
N ARG A 103 -7.31 -10.51 3.70
CA ARG A 103 -8.70 -10.04 3.73
C ARG A 103 -8.99 -9.06 4.88
N TRP A 104 -8.30 -9.22 6.02
CA TRP A 104 -8.61 -8.55 7.27
C TRP A 104 -7.75 -7.30 7.56
N GLY A 105 -6.93 -6.87 6.60
CA GLY A 105 -6.05 -5.70 6.71
C GLY A 105 -6.76 -4.34 6.67
N GLU A 106 -7.91 -4.17 7.32
CA GLU A 106 -8.48 -2.83 7.53
C GLU A 106 -7.63 -2.10 8.59
N GLY A 107 -7.04 -0.97 8.22
CA GLY A 107 -6.30 -0.09 9.14
C GLY A 107 -4.84 -0.45 9.42
N LYS A 108 -4.31 -1.58 8.91
CA LYS A 108 -2.87 -1.86 8.94
C LYS A 108 -2.17 -1.23 7.72
N PRO A 109 -0.94 -0.69 7.89
CA PRO A 109 -0.17 -0.25 6.75
C PRO A 109 0.06 -1.44 5.81
N ILE A 110 0.05 -1.16 4.51
CA ILE A 110 0.05 -2.17 3.44
C ILE A 110 1.31 -3.06 3.49
N SER A 111 2.35 -2.65 4.24
CA SER A 111 3.57 -3.38 4.56
C SER A 111 3.39 -4.56 5.52
N GLU A 112 2.27 -4.68 6.23
CA GLU A 112 2.01 -5.77 7.20
C GLU A 112 1.17 -6.92 6.61
N MET A 113 0.75 -6.80 5.35
CA MET A 113 -0.02 -7.81 4.63
C MET A 113 0.94 -8.89 4.12
N LYS A 114 0.83 -10.12 4.65
CA LYS A 114 1.86 -11.17 4.62
C LYS A 114 2.12 -11.86 3.26
N TRP A 115 1.55 -11.36 2.17
CA TRP A 115 1.94 -11.83 0.84
C TRP A 115 3.19 -11.07 0.39
N GLU A 116 4.34 -11.74 0.40
CA GLU A 116 5.59 -11.19 -0.12
C GLU A 116 5.68 -11.41 -1.64
N PRO A 117 5.86 -10.35 -2.45
CA PRO A 117 6.17 -10.49 -3.87
C PRO A 117 7.54 -11.13 -4.03
N VAL A 118 7.58 -12.34 -4.58
CA VAL A 118 8.85 -12.93 -5.04
C VAL A 118 9.36 -12.03 -6.17
N SER A 119 10.43 -11.28 -5.87
CA SER A 119 11.20 -10.36 -6.72
C SER A 119 10.57 -8.99 -7.06
N SER A 120 10.65 -8.03 -6.16
CA SER A 120 10.94 -6.63 -6.55
C SER A 120 11.77 -5.95 -5.45
N GLY A 121 12.88 -5.33 -5.83
CA GLY A 121 13.96 -4.92 -4.92
C GLY A 121 13.64 -3.81 -3.90
N ARG A 122 12.39 -3.34 -3.77
CA ARG A 122 11.91 -2.42 -2.70
C ARG A 122 10.38 -2.48 -2.50
N PRO A 123 9.86 -3.36 -1.63
CA PRO A 123 8.42 -3.51 -1.36
C PRO A 123 7.87 -2.61 -0.22
N GLU A 124 8.40 -1.41 0.02
CA GLU A 124 7.93 -0.50 1.10
C GLU A 124 6.45 -0.04 0.97
N LYS A 125 5.75 -0.42 -0.11
CA LYS A 125 4.35 -0.07 -0.37
C LYS A 125 3.65 -1.31 -0.93
N GLY A 126 2.84 -2.02 -0.12
CA GLY A 126 2.11 -3.22 -0.57
C GLY A 126 1.02 -2.93 -1.62
N TYR A 127 -0.02 -3.77 -1.70
CA TYR A 127 -1.01 -3.69 -2.78
C TYR A 127 -1.60 -2.29 -3.07
N GLN A 128 -1.52 -1.85 -4.33
CA GLN A 128 -2.13 -0.61 -4.82
C GLN A 128 -3.38 -0.90 -5.64
N TRP A 129 -4.54 -0.46 -5.17
CA TRP A 129 -5.79 -0.58 -5.91
C TRP A 129 -5.82 0.47 -7.04
N LYS A 130 -5.84 -0.01 -8.27
CA LYS A 130 -5.95 0.76 -9.51
C LYS A 130 -7.33 0.48 -10.09
N MET A 131 -8.27 1.37 -9.83
CA MET A 131 -9.62 1.26 -10.34
C MET A 131 -9.74 2.10 -11.61
N ARG A 132 -10.40 1.57 -12.65
CA ARG A 132 -10.77 2.37 -13.82
C ARG A 132 -11.70 3.50 -13.37
N GLN A 133 -11.66 4.64 -14.06
CA GLN A 133 -12.60 5.74 -13.78
C GLN A 133 -14.05 5.25 -13.77
N GLY A 134 -14.82 5.71 -12.78
CA GLY A 134 -16.22 5.32 -12.56
C GLY A 134 -16.42 4.05 -11.72
N VAL A 135 -15.44 3.12 -11.68
CA VAL A 135 -15.61 1.82 -11.00
C VAL A 135 -15.84 1.97 -9.50
N GLU A 136 -15.19 2.94 -8.86
CA GLU A 136 -15.42 3.21 -7.44
C GLU A 136 -16.88 3.57 -7.15
N TYR A 137 -17.50 4.39 -8.01
CA TYR A 137 -18.88 4.78 -7.87
C TYR A 137 -19.81 3.56 -8.05
N GLU A 138 -19.55 2.72 -9.05
CA GLU A 138 -20.32 1.50 -9.28
C GLU A 138 -20.22 0.53 -8.12
N ILE A 139 -19.03 0.34 -7.53
CA ILE A 139 -18.88 -0.51 -6.35
C ILE A 139 -19.70 0.03 -5.16
N ILE A 140 -19.72 1.35 -4.97
CA ILE A 140 -20.40 1.98 -3.83
C ILE A 140 -21.92 2.06 -4.04
N LYS A 141 -22.38 2.27 -5.27
CA LYS A 141 -23.78 2.61 -5.59
C LYS A 141 -24.50 1.54 -6.40
N GLY A 142 -23.83 0.90 -7.33
CA GLY A 142 -24.34 -0.18 -8.17
C GLY A 142 -23.97 -1.56 -7.63
N ASN A 143 -24.24 -2.60 -8.42
CA ASN A 143 -23.88 -3.98 -8.11
C ASN A 143 -23.07 -4.59 -9.27
N PRO A 144 -21.85 -4.09 -9.52
CA PRO A 144 -21.11 -4.42 -10.72
C PRO A 144 -20.51 -5.83 -10.69
N ASP A 145 -20.41 -6.42 -11.87
CA ASP A 145 -19.51 -7.54 -12.13
C ASP A 145 -18.11 -7.02 -12.48
N LEU A 146 -17.11 -7.49 -11.75
CA LEU A 146 -15.74 -6.99 -11.81
C LEU A 146 -14.75 -8.09 -12.16
N LYS A 147 -13.73 -7.70 -12.93
CA LYS A 147 -12.50 -8.47 -13.13
C LYS A 147 -11.39 -7.84 -12.31
N ILE A 148 -10.86 -8.61 -11.36
CA ILE A 148 -9.74 -8.20 -10.53
C ILE A 148 -8.48 -8.93 -11.00
N GLN A 149 -7.40 -8.19 -11.13
CA GLN A 149 -6.10 -8.69 -11.58
C GLN A 149 -5.02 -8.22 -10.61
N VAL A 150 -4.28 -9.18 -10.04
CA VAL A 150 -3.21 -8.91 -9.09
C VAL A 150 -1.88 -9.18 -9.77
N TYR A 151 -0.97 -8.22 -9.69
CA TYR A 151 0.36 -8.28 -10.27
C TYR A 151 1.43 -8.46 -9.19
N ASN A 152 2.58 -9.04 -9.57
CA ASN A 152 3.70 -9.30 -8.67
C ASN A 152 4.41 -8.04 -8.16
N ASP A 153 4.12 -6.87 -8.72
CA ASP A 153 4.60 -5.57 -8.25
C ASP A 153 3.66 -4.94 -7.20
N GLY A 154 2.60 -5.66 -6.82
CA GLY A 154 1.59 -5.19 -5.86
C GLY A 154 0.45 -4.40 -6.50
N ASN A 155 0.45 -4.11 -7.80
CA ASN A 155 -0.72 -3.45 -8.39
C ASN A 155 -1.92 -4.42 -8.46
N ILE A 156 -3.09 -3.93 -8.06
CA ILE A 156 -4.38 -4.62 -8.20
C ILE A 156 -5.24 -3.79 -9.12
N HIS A 157 -5.51 -4.30 -10.32
CA HIS A 157 -6.39 -3.65 -11.27
C HIS A 157 -7.82 -4.14 -11.07
N VAL A 158 -8.76 -3.19 -11.03
CA VAL A 158 -10.19 -3.45 -10.91
C VAL A 158 -10.90 -2.84 -12.12
N ASP A 159 -11.41 -3.71 -12.97
CA ASP A 159 -12.09 -3.35 -14.20
C ASP A 159 -13.52 -3.91 -14.19
N PRO A 160 -14.50 -3.19 -14.76
CA PRO A 160 -15.83 -3.74 -14.96
C PRO A 160 -15.79 -4.82 -16.05
N MET A 161 -16.55 -5.90 -15.87
CA MET A 161 -16.61 -6.99 -16.86
C MET A 161 -17.45 -6.62 -18.08
N GLN A 162 -18.45 -5.77 -17.89
CA GLN A 162 -19.23 -5.19 -18.98
C GLN A 162 -18.77 -3.74 -19.17
N PRO A 163 -18.41 -3.33 -20.39
CA PRO A 163 -18.10 -1.93 -20.67
C PRO A 163 -19.34 -1.06 -20.49
N TYR A 164 -19.09 0.22 -20.23
CA TYR A 164 -20.09 1.27 -20.19
C TYR A 164 -20.78 1.46 -21.56
#